data_AF-M1Y0K3-F1
#
_entry.id   AF-M1Y0K3-F1
#
_cell.length_a   1.000
_cell.length_b   1.000
_cell.length_c   1.000
_cell.angle_alpha   90.00
_cell.angle_beta   90.00
_cell.angle_gamma   90.00
#
_symmetry.space_group_name_H-M   'P 1'
#
loop_
_entity.id
_entity.type
_entity.pdbx_description
1 polymer ?
#
loop_
_entity_poly.entity_id
_entity_poly.type
_entity_poly.pdbx_seq_one_letter_code
_entity_poly.pdbx_strand_id
1 'polypeptide(L)'
;MLREALDYPTRSPEGGRSVIVGGLVLVVITACLGVAALGAPYAYAAALGLLPWLLVRGYYVRVVRTSIGRERPTPPRFGDVRRLFRDGAVAVGISAVYLLPGSVVLAPLVGVRAAGTDVSAVLLERAVPGAAATAATSLTGVAAVVALMYAIGALYVLPVAVARFAHSNRVRAAFEIGPVVSGAISEDYATAWGISIALRLFVLPFTYLLRLLLVGFFLQFHVSTGARYCYGQGAGAALGLDAVPATHERSDPEEWAARPAVSRVPARDGGIGSRRQRPGRGDLTPAVRRVTEGVTDAGAETDGGSGAGRSPGASNVTDGGSGPGGDGASEGDGDAGGDADASESRGFDGGFRPAIGPVERGGDTDGRDGHTPE
;
A
#
# COMPACT_ATOMS: atom_id res chain seq x y z
N MET A 1 -8.02 -15.98 -3.50
CA MET A 1 -7.45 -14.92 -4.38
C MET A 1 -8.35 -14.44 -5.52
N LEU A 2 -8.62 -15.21 -6.60
CA LEU A 2 -9.38 -14.67 -7.76
C LEU A 2 -10.78 -14.15 -7.39
N ARG A 3 -11.55 -14.95 -6.64
CA ARG A 3 -12.89 -14.56 -6.15
C ARG A 3 -12.84 -13.29 -5.31
N GLU A 4 -11.93 -13.23 -4.34
CA GLU A 4 -11.73 -12.03 -3.52
C GLU A 4 -11.33 -10.79 -4.35
N ALA A 5 -10.53 -10.97 -5.39
CA ALA A 5 -10.11 -9.88 -6.26
C ALA A 5 -11.26 -9.31 -7.08
N LEU A 6 -12.22 -10.15 -7.49
CA LEU A 6 -13.44 -9.74 -8.19
C LEU A 6 -14.46 -9.10 -7.24
N ASP A 7 -14.55 -9.58 -6.01
CA ASP A 7 -15.43 -9.02 -4.97
C ASP A 7 -14.86 -7.72 -4.36
N TYR A 8 -13.55 -7.49 -4.46
CA TYR A 8 -12.88 -6.37 -3.80
C TYR A 8 -13.46 -4.99 -4.15
N PRO A 9 -13.71 -4.63 -5.42
CA PRO A 9 -14.24 -3.31 -5.76
C PRO A 9 -15.69 -3.10 -5.29
N THR A 10 -16.46 -4.16 -5.02
CA THR A 10 -17.86 -4.10 -4.57
C THR A 10 -18.04 -4.40 -3.08
N ARG A 11 -16.96 -4.77 -2.38
CA ARG A 11 -17.00 -5.21 -0.98
C ARG A 11 -17.47 -4.15 0.01
N SER A 12 -17.24 -2.86 -0.28
CA SER A 12 -17.74 -1.78 0.57
C SER A 12 -18.99 -1.13 -0.03
N PRO A 13 -19.87 -0.55 0.80
CA PRO A 13 -21.03 0.22 0.33
C PRO A 13 -20.64 1.34 -0.65
N GLU A 14 -19.41 1.85 -0.53
CA GLU A 14 -18.86 2.90 -1.38
C GLU A 14 -18.08 2.37 -2.59
N GLY A 15 -17.83 1.07 -2.65
CA GLY A 15 -17.09 0.43 -3.73
C GLY A 15 -17.75 0.62 -5.08
N GLY A 16 -19.09 0.52 -5.14
CA GLY A 16 -19.86 0.83 -6.34
C GLY A 16 -19.64 2.25 -6.86
N ARG A 17 -19.54 3.24 -5.96
CA ARG A 17 -19.23 4.64 -6.34
C ARG A 17 -17.83 4.76 -6.93
N SER A 18 -16.84 4.09 -6.34
CA SER A 18 -15.48 4.07 -6.89
C SER A 18 -15.43 3.43 -8.29
N VAL A 19 -16.19 2.35 -8.54
CA VAL A 19 -16.27 1.74 -9.88
C VAL A 19 -16.93 2.68 -10.88
N ILE A 20 -18.01 3.35 -10.50
CA ILE A 20 -18.71 4.30 -11.39
C ILE A 20 -17.80 5.49 -11.73
N VAL A 21 -17.19 6.11 -10.73
CA VAL A 21 -16.27 7.25 -10.92
C VAL A 21 -15.06 6.82 -11.74
N GLY A 22 -14.44 5.68 -11.41
CA GLY A 22 -13.30 5.15 -12.15
C GLY A 22 -13.60 4.84 -13.62
N GLY A 23 -14.76 4.22 -13.90
CA GLY A 23 -15.24 3.96 -15.25
C GLY A 23 -15.49 5.24 -16.05
N LEU A 24 -16.16 6.24 -15.44
CA LEU A 24 -16.40 7.54 -16.07
C LEU A 24 -15.08 8.26 -16.39
N VAL A 25 -14.11 8.21 -15.46
CA VAL A 25 -12.78 8.79 -15.70
C VAL A 25 -12.08 8.11 -16.89
N LEU A 26 -12.21 6.78 -17.06
CA LEU A 26 -11.68 6.08 -18.25
C LEU A 26 -12.38 6.49 -19.55
N VAL A 27 -13.68 6.78 -19.52
CA VAL A 27 -14.41 7.34 -20.67
C VAL A 27 -13.80 8.68 -21.06
N VAL A 28 -13.61 9.58 -20.09
CA VAL A 28 -13.04 10.92 -20.33
C VAL A 28 -11.62 10.82 -20.91
N ILE A 29 -10.77 9.94 -20.36
CA ILE A 29 -9.42 9.71 -20.89
C ILE A 29 -9.48 9.27 -22.35
N THR A 30 -10.35 8.30 -22.66
CA THR A 30 -10.47 7.74 -24.01
C THR A 30 -11.04 8.75 -24.99
N ALA A 31 -12.02 9.55 -24.58
CA ALA A 31 -12.55 10.64 -25.39
C ALA A 31 -11.47 11.70 -25.70
N CYS A 32 -10.69 12.10 -24.71
CA CYS A 32 -9.58 13.05 -24.89
C CYS A 32 -8.53 12.52 -25.89
N LEU A 33 -8.17 11.24 -25.79
CA LEU A 33 -7.24 10.59 -26.72
C LEU A 33 -7.84 10.45 -28.13
N GLY A 34 -9.13 10.13 -28.24
CA GLY A 34 -9.85 10.08 -29.52
C GLY A 34 -9.88 11.44 -30.22
N VAL A 35 -10.14 12.51 -29.48
CA VAL A 35 -10.09 13.89 -29.99
C VAL A 35 -8.67 14.26 -30.43
N ALA A 36 -7.65 13.93 -29.62
CA ALA A 36 -6.26 14.18 -29.98
C ALA A 36 -5.83 13.44 -31.26
N ALA A 37 -6.43 12.28 -31.55
CA ALA A 37 -6.16 11.50 -32.76
C ALA A 37 -6.77 12.12 -34.04
N LEU A 38 -7.66 13.11 -33.94
CA LEU A 38 -8.24 13.78 -35.12
C LEU A 38 -7.26 14.69 -35.87
N GLY A 39 -6.12 15.02 -35.25
CA GLY A 39 -5.03 15.74 -35.90
C GLY A 39 -4.26 16.67 -34.97
N ALA A 40 -3.17 17.24 -35.52
CA ALA A 40 -2.29 18.18 -34.83
C ALA A 40 -3.00 19.33 -34.08
N PRO A 41 -4.05 20.01 -34.62
CA PRO A 41 -4.68 21.10 -33.89
C PRO A 41 -5.31 20.64 -32.57
N TYR A 42 -5.71 19.37 -32.44
CA TYR A 42 -6.37 18.82 -31.25
C TYR A 42 -5.40 18.14 -30.27
N ALA A 43 -4.09 18.20 -30.52
CA ALA A 43 -3.08 17.50 -29.69
C ALA A 43 -3.12 17.92 -28.21
N TYR A 44 -3.57 19.14 -27.89
CA TYR A 44 -3.76 19.60 -26.51
C TYR A 44 -4.78 18.76 -25.72
N ALA A 45 -5.72 18.08 -26.40
CA ALA A 45 -6.65 17.17 -25.75
C ALA A 45 -5.93 15.98 -25.09
N ALA A 46 -4.78 15.55 -25.62
CA ALA A 46 -3.97 14.52 -24.98
C ALA A 46 -3.43 14.98 -23.62
N ALA A 47 -2.99 16.24 -23.51
CA ALA A 47 -2.57 16.82 -22.24
C ALA A 47 -3.75 16.90 -21.25
N LEU A 48 -4.95 17.24 -21.72
CA LEU A 48 -6.16 17.21 -20.90
C LEU A 48 -6.50 15.80 -20.41
N GLY A 49 -6.33 14.78 -21.26
CA GLY A 49 -6.51 13.36 -20.90
C GLY A 49 -5.45 12.81 -19.94
N LEU A 50 -4.27 13.43 -19.90
CA LEU A 50 -3.18 13.02 -19.01
C LEU A 50 -3.53 13.23 -17.53
N LEU A 51 -4.25 14.31 -17.20
CA LEU A 51 -4.67 14.60 -15.83
C LEU A 51 -5.57 13.49 -15.22
N PRO A 52 -6.72 13.13 -15.83
CA PRO A 52 -7.56 12.05 -15.32
C PRO A 52 -6.84 10.69 -15.35
N TRP A 53 -5.93 10.48 -16.31
CA TRP A 53 -5.10 9.28 -16.33
C TRP A 53 -4.18 9.19 -15.10
N LEU A 54 -3.59 10.31 -14.67
CA LEU A 54 -2.75 10.35 -13.47
C LEU A 54 -3.56 10.11 -12.19
N LEU A 55 -4.80 10.60 -12.13
CA LEU A 55 -5.74 10.31 -11.05
C LEU A 55 -6.01 8.81 -10.90
N VAL A 56 -6.29 8.13 -12.02
CA VAL A 56 -6.50 6.67 -12.04
C VAL A 56 -5.24 5.93 -11.59
N ARG A 57 -4.05 6.38 -12.01
CA ARG A 57 -2.77 5.83 -11.56
C ARG A 57 -2.57 6.00 -10.05
N GLY A 58 -2.89 7.16 -9.49
CA GLY A 58 -2.84 7.40 -8.05
C GLY A 58 -3.81 6.52 -7.27
N TYR A 59 -5.04 6.36 -7.78
CA TYR A 59 -6.02 5.44 -7.19
C TYR A 59 -5.48 4.01 -7.13
N TYR A 60 -4.82 3.55 -8.19
CA TYR A 60 -4.20 2.23 -8.24
C TYR A 60 -3.09 2.04 -7.20
N VAL A 61 -2.25 3.05 -6.96
CA VAL A 61 -1.27 3.02 -5.86
C VAL A 61 -1.98 2.90 -4.52
N ARG A 62 -3.08 3.63 -4.33
CA ARG A 62 -3.86 3.58 -3.10
C ARG A 62 -4.48 2.20 -2.88
N VAL A 63 -4.97 1.54 -3.93
CA VAL A 63 -5.47 0.15 -3.87
C VAL A 63 -4.37 -0.79 -3.38
N VAL A 64 -3.18 -0.71 -3.97
CA VAL A 64 -2.02 -1.52 -3.54
C VAL A 64 -1.65 -1.21 -2.09
N ARG A 65 -1.64 0.06 -1.69
CA ARG A 65 -1.37 0.49 -0.32
C ARG A 65 -2.37 -0.09 0.68
N THR A 66 -3.64 -0.18 0.28
CA THR A 66 -4.69 -0.76 1.13
C THR A 66 -4.66 -2.28 1.13
N SER A 67 -4.22 -2.95 0.06
CA SER A 67 -4.18 -4.41 0.00
C SER A 67 -2.91 -5.03 0.57
N ILE A 68 -1.76 -4.34 0.50
CA ILE A 68 -0.49 -4.91 0.97
C ILE A 68 -0.54 -5.23 2.48
N GLY A 69 -0.26 -6.49 2.83
CA GLY A 69 -0.18 -6.97 4.23
C GLY A 69 -1.50 -6.94 5.00
N ARG A 70 -2.66 -7.09 4.33
CA ARG A 70 -3.98 -7.07 4.99
C ARG A 70 -4.89 -8.22 4.57
N GLU A 71 -5.58 -8.84 5.52
CA GLU A 71 -6.47 -9.99 5.26
C GLU A 71 -7.80 -9.62 4.58
N ARG A 72 -8.40 -8.47 4.94
CA ARG A 72 -9.65 -7.97 4.34
C ARG A 72 -9.55 -6.48 4.00
N PRO A 73 -8.78 -6.11 2.97
CA PRO A 73 -8.66 -4.72 2.60
C PRO A 73 -9.99 -4.21 2.04
N THR A 74 -10.30 -2.95 2.34
CA THR A 74 -11.43 -2.21 1.80
C THR A 74 -10.99 -1.41 0.57
N PRO A 75 -11.87 -1.26 -0.45
CA PRO A 75 -11.54 -0.43 -1.60
C PRO A 75 -11.46 1.04 -1.18
N PRO A 76 -10.39 1.76 -1.58
CA PRO A 76 -10.25 3.16 -1.23
C PRO A 76 -11.28 4.04 -1.93
N ARG A 77 -11.55 5.20 -1.33
CA ARG A 77 -12.40 6.24 -1.92
C ARG A 77 -11.59 7.13 -2.88
N PHE A 78 -12.27 7.69 -3.89
CA PHE A 78 -11.78 8.82 -4.71
C PHE A 78 -11.81 10.14 -3.92
N GLY A 79 -11.15 10.18 -2.76
CA GLY A 79 -10.93 11.39 -1.96
C GLY A 79 -9.48 11.88 -2.08
N ASP A 80 -9.20 13.11 -1.66
CA ASP A 80 -7.88 13.75 -1.72
C ASP A 80 -7.26 13.72 -3.12
N VAL A 81 -7.92 14.36 -4.07
CA VAL A 81 -7.50 14.46 -5.48
C VAL A 81 -6.03 14.86 -5.60
N ARG A 82 -5.56 15.83 -4.79
CA ARG A 82 -4.15 16.26 -4.72
C ARG A 82 -3.19 15.10 -4.41
N ARG A 83 -3.55 14.24 -3.46
CA ARG A 83 -2.73 13.08 -3.08
C ARG A 83 -2.77 11.99 -4.16
N LEU A 84 -3.92 11.78 -4.81
CA LEU A 84 -4.00 10.89 -5.98
C LEU A 84 -3.06 11.36 -7.10
N PHE A 85 -3.10 12.64 -7.45
CA PHE A 85 -2.20 13.18 -8.48
C PHE A 85 -0.73 12.97 -8.12
N ARG A 86 -0.33 13.25 -6.88
CA ARG A 86 1.05 13.02 -6.43
C ARG A 86 1.43 11.55 -6.49
N ASP A 87 0.62 10.66 -5.93
CA ASP A 87 0.88 9.21 -5.92
C ASP A 87 0.94 8.66 -7.35
N GLY A 88 0.07 9.16 -8.24
CA GLY A 88 0.05 8.83 -9.66
C GLY A 88 1.30 9.32 -10.40
N ALA A 89 1.70 10.57 -10.20
CA ALA A 89 2.92 11.16 -10.78
C ALA A 89 4.17 10.36 -10.37
N VAL A 90 4.28 10.02 -9.08
CA VAL A 90 5.40 9.22 -8.58
C VAL A 90 5.40 7.82 -9.18
N ALA A 91 4.25 7.14 -9.25
CA ALA A 91 4.16 5.81 -9.84
C ALA A 91 4.51 5.81 -11.34
N VAL A 92 4.11 6.86 -12.06
CA VAL A 92 4.50 7.05 -13.46
C VAL A 92 5.98 7.35 -13.58
N GLY A 93 6.56 8.17 -12.70
CA GLY A 93 8.00 8.41 -12.65
C GLY A 93 8.80 7.13 -12.41
N ILE A 94 8.40 6.31 -11.43
CA ILE A 94 9.01 4.99 -11.19
C ILE A 94 8.91 4.12 -12.45
N SER A 95 7.72 4.06 -13.05
CA SER A 95 7.50 3.28 -14.27
C SER A 95 8.38 3.74 -15.42
N ALA A 96 8.52 5.07 -15.60
CA ALA A 96 9.35 5.67 -16.62
C ALA A 96 10.82 5.30 -16.41
N VAL A 97 11.35 5.43 -15.18
CA VAL A 97 12.75 5.08 -14.88
C VAL A 97 13.05 3.61 -15.17
N TYR A 98 12.15 2.69 -14.77
CA TYR A 98 12.33 1.25 -15.02
C TYR A 98 12.23 0.88 -16.51
N LEU A 99 11.40 1.57 -17.29
CA LEU A 99 11.21 1.27 -18.71
C LEU A 99 12.16 2.05 -19.63
N LEU A 100 12.84 3.08 -19.10
CA LEU A 100 13.68 3.99 -19.89
C LEU A 100 14.74 3.23 -20.70
N PRO A 101 15.54 2.31 -20.13
CA PRO A 101 16.60 1.64 -20.90
C PRO A 101 16.07 0.83 -22.09
N GLY A 102 14.96 0.09 -21.90
CA GLY A 102 14.31 -0.64 -22.97
C GLY A 102 13.70 0.29 -24.03
N SER A 103 13.07 1.38 -23.59
CA SER A 103 12.43 2.35 -24.49
C SER A 103 13.44 3.13 -25.35
N VAL A 104 14.62 3.45 -24.82
CA VAL A 104 15.68 4.16 -25.57
C VAL A 104 16.13 3.35 -26.78
N VAL A 105 16.18 2.01 -26.64
CA VAL A 105 16.53 1.12 -27.75
C VAL A 105 15.32 0.89 -28.65
N LEU A 106 14.14 0.59 -28.10
CA LEU A 106 12.97 0.21 -28.90
C LEU A 106 12.32 1.38 -29.66
N ALA A 107 12.31 2.59 -29.09
CA ALA A 107 11.58 3.72 -29.69
C ALA A 107 12.10 4.14 -31.07
N PRO A 108 13.43 4.26 -31.32
CA PRO A 108 13.96 4.52 -32.65
C PRO A 108 13.59 3.41 -33.65
N LEU A 109 13.64 2.14 -33.23
CA LEU A 109 13.31 1.00 -34.09
C LEU A 109 11.85 1.03 -34.52
N VAL A 110 10.94 1.31 -33.59
CA VAL A 110 9.52 1.46 -33.88
C VAL A 110 9.29 2.69 -34.77
N GLY A 111 10.01 3.79 -34.54
CA GLY A 111 9.90 5.01 -35.35
C GLY A 111 10.30 4.78 -36.81
N VAL A 112 11.43 4.12 -37.06
CA VAL A 112 11.87 3.75 -38.41
C VAL A 112 10.86 2.83 -39.09
N ARG A 113 10.35 1.82 -38.36
CA ARG A 113 9.34 0.90 -38.91
C ARG A 113 8.02 1.60 -39.22
N ALA A 114 7.56 2.52 -38.37
CA ALA A 114 6.33 3.26 -38.57
C ALA A 114 6.40 4.24 -39.75
N ALA A 115 7.60 4.76 -40.06
CA ALA A 115 7.86 5.55 -41.26
C ALA A 115 7.87 4.72 -42.56
N GLY A 116 7.64 3.41 -42.48
CA GLY A 116 7.67 2.51 -43.64
C GLY A 116 9.09 2.29 -44.21
N THR A 117 10.11 2.74 -43.49
CA THR A 117 11.50 2.63 -43.92
C THR A 117 12.10 1.37 -43.32
N ASP A 118 12.76 0.55 -44.14
CA ASP A 118 13.55 -0.56 -43.61
C ASP A 118 14.90 -0.03 -43.12
N VAL A 119 15.32 -0.51 -41.94
CA VAL A 119 16.59 -0.13 -41.31
C VAL A 119 17.78 -0.37 -42.26
N SER A 120 17.69 -1.44 -43.08
CA SER A 120 18.66 -1.79 -44.12
C SER A 120 18.71 -0.76 -45.25
N ALA A 121 17.57 -0.18 -45.65
CA ALA A 121 17.51 0.85 -46.69
C ALA A 121 18.20 2.15 -46.22
N VAL A 122 17.95 2.56 -44.96
CA VAL A 122 18.61 3.73 -44.35
C VAL A 122 20.12 3.53 -44.22
N LEU A 123 20.57 2.31 -43.93
CA LEU A 123 22.00 1.97 -43.86
C LEU A 123 22.67 1.95 -45.24
N LEU A 124 21.97 1.47 -46.27
CA LEU A 124 22.47 1.48 -47.66
C LEU A 124 22.62 2.90 -48.20
N GLU A 125 21.67 3.79 -47.92
CA GLU A 125 21.72 5.21 -48.31
C GLU A 125 22.93 5.95 -47.70
N ARG A 126 23.45 5.48 -46.56
CA ARG A 126 24.67 6.02 -45.93
C ARG A 126 25.99 5.48 -46.51
N ALA A 127 25.96 4.83 -47.68
CA ALA A 127 27.12 4.26 -48.35
C ALA A 127 27.90 3.24 -47.51
N VAL A 128 27.20 2.50 -46.63
CA VAL A 128 27.79 1.41 -45.85
C VAL A 128 27.97 0.18 -46.76
N PRO A 129 29.14 -0.48 -46.76
CA PRO A 129 29.34 -1.72 -47.52
C PRO A 129 28.25 -2.75 -47.21
N GLY A 130 27.72 -3.44 -48.23
CA GLY A 130 26.57 -4.35 -48.07
C GLY A 130 26.74 -5.40 -46.95
N ALA A 131 27.95 -5.93 -46.77
CA ALA A 131 28.26 -6.85 -45.67
C ALA A 131 28.16 -6.18 -44.27
N ALA A 132 28.60 -4.92 -44.15
CA ALA A 132 28.49 -4.14 -42.93
C ALA A 132 27.03 -3.72 -42.65
N ALA A 133 26.22 -3.47 -43.69
CA ALA A 133 24.80 -3.20 -43.54
C ALA A 133 24.02 -4.43 -43.01
N THR A 134 24.33 -5.63 -43.52
CA THR A 134 23.74 -6.89 -43.02
C THR A 134 24.13 -7.16 -41.57
N ALA A 135 25.40 -6.96 -41.23
CA ALA A 135 25.88 -7.10 -39.85
C ALA A 135 25.22 -6.10 -38.89
N ALA A 136 25.10 -4.83 -39.28
CA ALA A 136 24.44 -3.79 -38.48
C ALA A 136 22.94 -4.08 -38.28
N THR A 137 22.26 -4.61 -39.30
CA THR A 137 20.84 -5.00 -39.20
C THR A 137 20.66 -6.17 -38.23
N SER A 138 21.53 -7.19 -38.30
CA SER A 138 21.51 -8.32 -37.37
C SER A 138 21.75 -7.88 -35.92
N LEU A 139 22.77 -7.04 -35.68
CA LEU A 139 23.06 -6.50 -34.36
C LEU A 139 21.90 -5.67 -33.80
N THR A 140 21.24 -4.89 -34.65
CA THR A 140 20.04 -4.12 -34.28
C THR A 140 18.89 -5.04 -33.88
N GLY A 141 18.68 -6.15 -34.61
CA GLY A 141 17.70 -7.17 -34.25
C GLY A 141 17.98 -7.81 -32.88
N VAL A 142 19.22 -8.19 -32.60
CA VAL A 142 19.63 -8.72 -31.29
C VAL A 142 19.40 -7.70 -30.18
N ALA A 143 19.82 -6.44 -30.39
CA ALA A 143 19.61 -5.36 -29.44
C ALA A 143 18.10 -5.12 -29.16
N ALA A 144 17.25 -5.24 -30.19
CA ALA A 144 15.80 -5.14 -30.05
C ALA A 144 15.23 -6.26 -29.17
N VAL A 145 15.67 -7.50 -29.39
CA VAL A 145 15.24 -8.65 -28.59
C VAL A 145 15.70 -8.50 -27.13
N VAL A 146 16.95 -8.11 -26.90
CA VAL A 146 17.47 -7.86 -25.55
C VAL A 146 16.71 -6.73 -24.85
N ALA A 147 16.45 -5.63 -25.55
CA ALA A 147 15.68 -4.50 -25.02
C ALA A 147 14.22 -4.88 -24.73
N LEU A 148 13.62 -5.73 -25.56
CA LEU A 148 12.27 -6.26 -25.34
C LEU A 148 12.24 -7.20 -24.12
N MET A 149 13.21 -8.10 -23.99
CA MET A 149 13.36 -8.96 -22.81
C MET A 149 13.55 -8.13 -21.55
N TYR A 150 14.40 -7.11 -21.60
CA TYR A 150 14.57 -6.15 -20.51
C TYR A 150 13.24 -5.46 -20.17
N ALA A 151 12.50 -4.96 -21.16
CA ALA A 151 11.23 -4.27 -20.92
C ALA A 151 10.19 -5.20 -20.28
N ILE A 152 10.13 -6.48 -20.67
CA ILE A 152 9.27 -7.48 -20.04
C ILE A 152 9.71 -7.74 -18.59
N GLY A 153 11.01 -7.89 -18.35
CA GLY A 153 11.55 -8.04 -16.99
C GLY A 153 11.25 -6.82 -16.11
N ALA A 154 11.41 -5.61 -16.66
CA ALA A 154 11.05 -4.37 -15.98
C ALA A 154 9.54 -4.32 -15.66
N LEU A 155 8.67 -4.71 -16.59
CA LEU A 155 7.22 -4.81 -16.36
C LEU A 155 6.85 -5.85 -15.31
N TYR A 156 7.63 -6.93 -15.19
CA TYR A 156 7.46 -7.94 -14.15
C TYR A 156 7.86 -7.40 -12.76
N VAL A 157 8.93 -6.60 -12.68
CA VAL A 157 9.44 -6.05 -11.40
C VAL A 157 8.66 -4.82 -10.92
N LEU A 158 8.10 -4.05 -11.84
CA LEU A 158 7.46 -2.76 -11.59
C LEU A 158 6.30 -2.77 -10.57
N PRO A 159 5.40 -3.78 -10.53
CA PRO A 159 4.39 -3.87 -9.49
C PRO A 159 4.98 -3.99 -8.08
N VAL A 160 6.09 -4.72 -7.89
CA VAL A 160 6.80 -4.84 -6.60
C VAL A 160 7.41 -3.50 -6.19
N ALA A 161 8.08 -2.81 -7.13
CA ALA A 161 8.65 -1.49 -6.88
C ALA A 161 7.57 -0.48 -6.44
N VAL A 162 6.42 -0.47 -7.13
CA VAL A 162 5.27 0.37 -6.77
C VAL A 162 4.67 -0.05 -5.42
N ALA A 163 4.61 -1.34 -5.11
CA ALA A 163 4.13 -1.83 -3.82
C ALA A 163 5.03 -1.38 -2.65
N ARG A 164 6.35 -1.42 -2.81
CA ARG A 164 7.30 -0.88 -1.83
C ARG A 164 7.14 0.63 -1.62
N PHE A 165 6.94 1.39 -2.70
CA PHE A 165 6.61 2.81 -2.60
C PHE A 165 5.27 3.01 -1.87
N ALA A 166 4.25 2.23 -2.21
CA ALA A 166 2.93 2.32 -1.61
C ALA A 166 2.98 2.05 -0.10
N HIS A 167 3.78 1.09 0.33
CA HIS A 167 3.99 0.69 1.73
C HIS A 167 4.83 1.71 2.52
N SER A 168 6.03 2.03 2.03
CA SER A 168 6.98 2.90 2.75
C SER A 168 6.68 4.41 2.63
N ASN A 169 5.86 4.80 1.65
CA ASN A 169 5.61 6.19 1.26
C ASN A 169 6.89 6.98 0.89
N ARG A 170 7.99 6.27 0.58
CA ARG A 170 9.29 6.83 0.18
C ARG A 170 9.61 6.41 -1.25
N VAL A 171 9.90 7.36 -2.12
CA VAL A 171 10.23 7.09 -3.54
C VAL A 171 11.48 6.22 -3.66
N ARG A 172 12.47 6.45 -2.79
CA ARG A 172 13.73 5.70 -2.74
C ARG A 172 13.51 4.18 -2.56
N ALA A 173 12.49 3.79 -1.80
CA ALA A 173 12.22 2.37 -1.54
C ALA A 173 11.83 1.58 -2.80
N ALA A 174 11.33 2.26 -3.84
CA ALA A 174 11.04 1.63 -5.12
C ALA A 174 12.29 1.26 -5.92
N PHE A 175 13.44 1.86 -5.61
CA PHE A 175 14.70 1.68 -6.34
C PHE A 175 15.73 0.85 -5.58
N GLU A 176 15.36 0.28 -4.43
CA GLU A 176 16.20 -0.64 -3.68
C GLU A 176 16.22 -2.00 -4.38
N ILE A 177 17.19 -2.19 -5.29
CA ILE A 177 17.24 -3.32 -6.22
C ILE A 177 17.17 -4.66 -5.50
N GLY A 178 17.99 -4.87 -4.46
CA GLY A 178 18.03 -6.15 -3.74
C GLY A 178 16.67 -6.56 -3.19
N PRO A 179 16.04 -5.73 -2.35
CA PRO A 179 14.71 -6.02 -1.82
C PRO A 179 13.59 -6.08 -2.88
N VAL A 180 13.69 -5.31 -3.96
CA VAL A 180 12.74 -5.36 -5.09
C VAL A 180 12.84 -6.69 -5.84
N VAL A 181 14.06 -7.13 -6.15
CA VAL A 181 14.33 -8.38 -6.88
C VAL A 181 13.98 -9.59 -6.02
N SER A 182 14.34 -9.55 -4.72
CA SER A 182 13.95 -10.60 -3.77
C SER A 182 12.43 -10.77 -3.70
N GLY A 183 11.68 -9.66 -3.62
CA GLY A 183 10.21 -9.72 -3.66
C GLY A 183 9.65 -10.19 -5.01
N ALA A 184 10.34 -9.92 -6.13
CA ALA A 184 9.90 -10.34 -7.46
C ALA A 184 10.18 -11.83 -7.76
N ILE A 185 11.20 -12.43 -7.14
CA ILE A 185 11.57 -13.84 -7.37
C ILE A 185 10.71 -14.81 -6.53
N SER A 186 9.91 -14.31 -5.60
CA SER A 186 9.06 -15.18 -4.76
C SER A 186 7.97 -15.89 -5.56
N GLU A 187 7.68 -17.13 -5.16
CA GLU A 187 6.63 -17.97 -5.76
C GLU A 187 5.24 -17.32 -5.61
N ASP A 188 4.94 -16.76 -4.44
CA ASP A 188 3.69 -16.06 -4.14
C ASP A 188 3.49 -14.84 -5.06
N TYR A 189 4.55 -14.12 -5.38
CA TYR A 189 4.46 -13.01 -6.32
C TYR A 189 4.27 -13.50 -7.76
N ALA A 190 5.01 -14.53 -8.18
CA ALA A 190 4.91 -15.09 -9.52
C ALA A 190 3.49 -15.60 -9.82
N THR A 191 2.86 -16.30 -8.86
CA THR A 191 1.47 -16.76 -8.97
C THR A 191 0.48 -15.61 -9.02
N ALA A 192 0.61 -14.60 -8.13
CA ALA A 192 -0.26 -13.42 -8.12
C ALA A 192 -0.14 -12.61 -9.43
N TRP A 193 1.07 -12.50 -9.98
CA TRP A 193 1.33 -11.83 -11.25
C TRP A 193 0.74 -12.61 -12.43
N GLY A 194 0.96 -13.93 -12.45
CA GLY A 194 0.39 -14.83 -13.46
C GLY A 194 -1.13 -14.78 -13.51
N ILE A 195 -1.81 -14.86 -12.35
CA ILE A 195 -3.27 -14.71 -12.24
C ILE A 195 -3.72 -13.33 -12.76
N SER A 196 -2.99 -12.28 -12.43
CA SER A 196 -3.32 -10.91 -12.87
C SER A 196 -3.20 -10.75 -14.39
N ILE A 197 -2.20 -11.39 -15.02
CA ILE A 197 -2.05 -11.39 -16.47
C ILE A 197 -3.12 -12.26 -17.12
N ALA A 198 -3.35 -13.47 -16.62
CA ALA A 198 -4.39 -14.35 -17.14
C ALA A 198 -5.76 -13.66 -17.11
N LEU A 199 -6.10 -13.01 -15.99
CA LEU A 199 -7.33 -12.24 -15.85
C LEU A 199 -7.43 -11.11 -16.87
N ARG A 200 -6.34 -10.37 -17.11
CA ARG A 200 -6.32 -9.31 -18.12
C ARG A 200 -6.46 -9.88 -19.52
N LEU A 201 -5.66 -10.88 -19.90
CA LEU A 201 -5.70 -11.47 -21.23
C LEU A 201 -7.08 -12.05 -21.56
N PHE A 202 -7.74 -12.66 -20.58
CA PHE A 202 -9.07 -13.23 -20.76
C PHE A 202 -10.16 -12.17 -20.86
N VAL A 203 -10.15 -11.14 -20.00
CA VAL A 203 -11.25 -10.16 -19.92
C VAL A 203 -11.07 -8.98 -20.90
N LEU A 204 -9.84 -8.67 -21.30
CA LEU A 204 -9.52 -7.56 -22.19
C LEU A 204 -10.24 -7.62 -23.56
N PRO A 205 -10.33 -8.75 -24.30
CA PRO A 205 -11.09 -8.78 -25.55
C PRO A 205 -12.56 -8.43 -25.36
N PHE A 206 -13.21 -8.98 -24.33
CA PHE A 206 -14.58 -8.63 -23.97
C PHE A 206 -14.70 -7.15 -23.60
N THR A 207 -13.74 -6.65 -22.83
CA THR A 207 -13.69 -5.24 -22.42
C THR A 207 -13.68 -4.33 -23.65
N TYR A 208 -12.85 -4.61 -24.65
CA TYR A 208 -12.78 -3.81 -25.89
C TYR A 208 -14.08 -3.89 -26.69
N LEU A 209 -14.70 -5.06 -26.80
CA LEU A 209 -15.99 -5.22 -27.46
C LEU A 209 -17.10 -4.46 -26.73
N LEU A 210 -17.14 -4.53 -25.40
CA LEU A 210 -18.11 -3.82 -24.57
C LEU A 210 -17.87 -2.32 -24.47
N ARG A 211 -16.67 -1.81 -24.83
CA ARG A 211 -16.42 -0.35 -24.87
C ARG A 211 -17.32 0.34 -25.88
N LEU A 212 -17.77 -0.35 -26.95
CA LEU A 212 -18.79 0.16 -27.86
C LEU A 212 -20.12 0.47 -27.16
N LEU A 213 -20.43 -0.22 -26.07
CA LEU A 213 -21.63 -0.01 -25.25
C LEU A 213 -21.37 0.85 -23.99
N LEU A 214 -20.20 1.49 -23.87
CA LEU A 214 -19.72 2.18 -22.66
C LEU A 214 -19.49 1.30 -21.42
N VAL A 215 -20.21 0.18 -21.26
CA VAL A 215 -20.08 -0.77 -20.15
C VAL A 215 -18.65 -1.32 -20.02
N GLY A 216 -17.94 -1.46 -21.16
CA GLY A 216 -16.56 -1.94 -21.18
C GLY A 216 -15.61 -1.07 -20.35
N PHE A 217 -15.84 0.24 -20.22
CA PHE A 217 -14.98 1.10 -19.39
C PHE A 217 -15.07 0.75 -17.91
N PHE A 218 -16.27 0.47 -17.41
CA PHE A 218 -16.48 0.06 -16.02
C PHE A 218 -15.88 -1.31 -15.74
N LEU A 219 -16.08 -2.26 -16.66
CA LEU A 219 -15.47 -3.60 -16.56
C LEU A 219 -13.94 -3.52 -16.56
N GLN A 220 -13.35 -2.69 -17.41
CA GLN A 220 -11.90 -2.46 -17.44
C GLN A 220 -11.37 -1.95 -16.10
N PHE A 221 -12.07 -0.96 -15.53
CA PHE A 221 -11.70 -0.37 -14.26
C PHE A 221 -11.77 -1.41 -13.13
N HIS A 222 -12.84 -2.21 -13.12
CA HIS A 222 -13.06 -3.30 -12.16
C HIS A 222 -11.91 -4.32 -12.20
N VAL A 223 -11.61 -4.86 -13.39
CA VAL A 223 -10.53 -5.83 -13.60
C VAL A 223 -9.17 -5.25 -13.27
N SER A 224 -8.95 -3.98 -13.64
CA SER A 224 -7.70 -3.29 -13.33
C SER A 224 -7.50 -3.18 -11.83
N THR A 225 -8.54 -2.83 -11.08
CA THR A 225 -8.51 -2.75 -9.62
C THR A 225 -8.24 -4.11 -8.99
N GLY A 226 -8.94 -5.16 -9.43
CA GLY A 226 -8.72 -6.54 -8.98
C GLY A 226 -7.28 -7.02 -9.21
N ALA A 227 -6.70 -6.75 -10.38
CA ALA A 227 -5.30 -7.08 -10.66
C ALA A 227 -4.32 -6.37 -9.69
N ARG A 228 -4.62 -5.15 -9.26
CA ARG A 228 -3.77 -4.39 -8.32
C ARG A 228 -3.95 -4.86 -6.88
N TYR A 229 -5.14 -5.31 -6.53
CA TYR A 229 -5.36 -6.06 -5.30
C TYR A 229 -4.45 -7.30 -5.26
N CYS A 230 -4.43 -8.11 -6.32
CA CYS A 230 -3.56 -9.28 -6.42
C CYS A 230 -2.08 -8.92 -6.29
N TYR A 231 -1.62 -7.87 -6.97
CA TYR A 231 -0.23 -7.42 -6.84
C TYR A 231 0.13 -6.97 -5.42
N GLY A 232 -0.75 -6.25 -4.74
CA GLY A 232 -0.49 -5.83 -3.36
C GLY A 232 -0.45 -7.01 -2.39
N GLN A 233 -1.33 -8.00 -2.56
CA GLN A 233 -1.31 -9.22 -1.73
C GLN A 233 -0.06 -10.05 -2.00
N GLY A 234 0.26 -10.32 -3.27
CA GLY A 234 1.44 -11.09 -3.65
C GLY A 234 2.74 -10.39 -3.23
N ALA A 235 2.84 -9.07 -3.40
CA ALA A 235 3.99 -8.31 -2.93
C ALA A 235 4.08 -8.26 -1.40
N GLY A 236 2.94 -8.24 -0.68
CA GLY A 236 2.93 -8.29 0.78
C GLY A 236 3.46 -9.61 1.32
N ALA A 237 2.98 -10.72 0.76
CA ALA A 237 3.46 -12.07 1.08
C ALA A 237 4.95 -12.22 0.77
N ALA A 238 5.38 -11.77 -0.43
CA ALA A 238 6.77 -11.81 -0.85
C ALA A 238 7.73 -11.01 0.04
N LEU A 239 7.24 -9.95 0.68
CA LEU A 239 8.01 -9.10 1.58
C LEU A 239 7.99 -9.61 3.04
N GLY A 240 7.32 -10.74 3.31
CA GLY A 240 7.17 -11.28 4.67
C GLY A 240 6.39 -10.35 5.59
N LEU A 241 5.50 -9.52 5.04
CA LEU A 241 4.66 -8.66 5.85
C LEU A 241 3.54 -9.50 6.45
N ASP A 242 3.55 -9.67 7.78
CA ASP A 242 2.49 -10.36 8.49
C ASP A 242 1.14 -9.75 8.13
N ALA A 243 0.16 -10.62 7.86
CA ALA A 243 -1.18 -10.20 7.56
C ALA A 243 -1.76 -9.56 8.82
N VAL A 244 -1.77 -8.23 8.86
CA VAL A 244 -2.45 -7.52 9.94
C VAL A 244 -3.94 -7.80 9.72
N PRO A 245 -4.65 -8.40 10.70
CA PRO A 245 -6.09 -8.56 10.61
C PRO A 245 -6.66 -7.20 10.26
N ALA A 246 -7.54 -7.13 9.26
CA ALA A 246 -8.25 -5.88 9.02
C ALA A 246 -9.00 -5.59 10.31
N THR A 247 -8.46 -4.66 11.12
CA THR A 247 -9.13 -4.13 12.29
C THR A 247 -10.52 -3.85 11.80
N HIS A 248 -11.49 -4.59 12.32
CA HIS A 248 -12.88 -4.35 12.00
C HIS A 248 -13.04 -2.87 12.29
N GLU A 249 -13.18 -2.09 11.21
CA GLU A 249 -13.68 -0.74 11.28
C GLU A 249 -15.08 -0.98 11.86
N ARG A 250 -15.12 -0.87 13.19
CA ARG A 250 -16.28 -0.91 14.04
C ARG A 250 -17.22 0.09 13.40
N SER A 251 -18.10 -0.45 12.58
CA SER A 251 -19.03 0.30 11.79
C SER A 251 -20.18 0.62 12.73
N ASP A 252 -19.93 1.54 13.67
CA ASP A 252 -20.98 2.33 14.27
C ASP A 252 -21.07 3.62 13.46
N PRO A 253 -22.15 3.80 12.67
CA PRO A 253 -22.34 4.98 11.85
C PRO A 253 -22.46 6.29 12.64
N GLU A 254 -22.68 6.22 13.95
CA GLU A 254 -22.90 7.38 14.80
C GLU A 254 -21.61 7.99 15.37
N GLU A 255 -20.47 7.30 15.31
CA GLU A 255 -19.22 7.80 15.93
C GLU A 255 -18.51 8.88 15.08
N TRP A 256 -18.84 9.00 13.78
CA TRP A 256 -18.31 10.06 12.90
C TRP A 256 -19.16 11.35 12.91
N ALA A 257 -20.35 11.33 13.51
CA ALA A 257 -21.10 12.53 13.80
C ALA A 257 -20.57 13.16 15.10
N ALA A 258 -19.58 14.03 14.96
CA ALA A 258 -19.20 15.04 15.95
C ALA A 258 -18.80 14.52 17.34
N ARG A 259 -17.67 13.81 17.44
CA ARG A 259 -16.84 13.94 18.65
C ARG A 259 -15.82 15.06 18.44
N PRO A 260 -15.94 16.20 19.16
CA PRO A 260 -14.87 17.19 19.15
C PRO A 260 -13.59 16.53 19.65
N ALA A 261 -12.47 16.74 18.94
CA ALA A 261 -11.17 16.16 19.26
C ALA A 261 -10.61 16.57 20.65
N VAL A 262 -11.37 17.38 21.40
CA VAL A 262 -11.14 17.71 22.81
C VAL A 262 -12.48 17.69 23.53
N SER A 263 -12.82 16.56 24.15
CA SER A 263 -13.73 16.57 25.30
C SER A 263 -12.92 17.14 26.46
N ARG A 264 -13.24 18.36 26.93
CA ARG A 264 -12.77 18.78 28.26
C ARG A 264 -13.27 17.73 29.23
N VAL A 265 -12.35 17.02 29.88
CA VAL A 265 -12.66 16.27 31.10
C VAL A 265 -13.40 17.28 31.99
N PRO A 266 -14.68 17.06 32.36
CA PRO A 266 -15.27 17.90 33.38
C PRO A 266 -14.36 17.76 34.59
N ALA A 267 -13.70 18.86 34.95
CA ALA A 267 -12.93 18.94 36.16
C ALA A 267 -13.85 18.44 37.26
N ARG A 268 -13.43 17.34 37.90
CA ARG A 268 -14.11 16.79 39.05
C ARG A 268 -14.14 17.91 40.09
N ASP A 269 -15.28 18.57 40.23
CA ASP A 269 -15.57 19.46 41.35
C ASP A 269 -15.64 18.60 42.62
N GLY A 270 -14.46 18.23 43.11
CA GLY A 270 -14.23 17.73 44.46
C GLY A 270 -13.78 18.91 45.31
N GLY A 271 -14.74 19.69 45.79
CA GLY A 271 -14.49 20.70 46.80
C GLY A 271 -14.02 20.09 48.12
N ILE A 272 -12.94 20.68 48.64
CA ILE A 272 -12.61 20.89 50.06
C ILE A 272 -12.29 19.65 50.91
N GLY A 273 -11.06 19.64 51.47
CA GLY A 273 -10.94 19.45 52.92
C GLY A 273 -10.00 18.37 53.47
N SER A 274 -8.69 18.53 53.30
CA SER A 274 -7.68 18.23 54.34
C SER A 274 -6.39 18.95 53.91
N ARG A 275 -5.87 19.98 54.57
CA ARG A 275 -5.43 20.09 55.97
C ARG A 275 -4.84 18.80 56.51
N ARG A 276 -3.56 18.58 56.20
CA ARG A 276 -2.46 18.20 57.13
C ARG A 276 -1.20 18.09 56.28
N GLN A 277 -0.30 19.05 56.39
CA GLN A 277 0.88 19.03 57.26
C GLN A 277 2.12 18.94 56.37
N ARG A 278 2.70 20.11 56.14
CA ARG A 278 4.13 20.28 55.95
C ARG A 278 4.81 19.95 57.29
N PRO A 279 5.64 18.91 57.41
CA PRO A 279 6.66 18.87 58.44
C PRO A 279 7.83 19.74 57.98
N GLY A 280 8.41 20.43 58.95
CA GLY A 280 9.41 21.45 58.75
C GLY A 280 10.71 20.94 58.14
N ARG A 281 11.34 21.93 57.49
CA ARG A 281 12.78 22.07 57.32
C ARG A 281 13.48 21.84 58.67
N GLY A 282 14.36 20.84 58.73
CA GLY A 282 15.21 20.58 59.88
C GLY A 282 15.87 19.22 59.81
N ASP A 283 17.11 19.23 59.33
CA ASP A 283 18.22 18.45 59.89
C ASP A 283 18.38 16.94 59.62
N LEU A 284 19.53 16.67 59.00
CA LEU A 284 20.44 15.52 59.16
C LEU A 284 20.28 14.30 58.24
N THR A 285 21.15 14.30 57.21
CA THR A 285 22.00 13.17 56.74
C THR A 285 22.28 12.05 57.75
N PRO A 286 22.89 10.91 57.34
CA PRO A 286 22.77 10.11 56.10
C PRO A 286 22.61 8.61 56.43
N ALA A 287 22.12 7.75 55.52
CA ALA A 287 22.39 6.30 55.64
C ALA A 287 22.20 5.53 54.34
N VAL A 288 23.35 5.11 53.81
CA VAL A 288 23.53 3.92 52.99
C VAL A 288 22.92 2.70 53.70
N ARG A 289 22.04 1.93 53.05
CA ARG A 289 22.10 0.46 53.12
C ARG A 289 21.33 -0.25 52.00
N ARG A 290 22.11 -1.07 51.30
CA ARG A 290 21.79 -2.24 50.48
C ARG A 290 20.85 -3.23 51.19
N VAL A 291 20.34 -4.22 50.43
CA VAL A 291 19.75 -5.53 50.82
C VAL A 291 18.22 -5.55 50.75
N THR A 292 17.48 -6.54 50.25
CA THR A 292 17.59 -7.68 49.32
C THR A 292 16.14 -8.20 49.18
N GLU A 293 15.90 -9.04 48.18
CA GLU A 293 14.82 -10.05 48.01
C GLU A 293 13.86 -10.40 49.17
N GLY A 294 12.64 -10.77 48.75
CA GLY A 294 11.63 -11.55 49.48
C GLY A 294 10.23 -11.18 48.99
N VAL A 295 9.67 -11.82 47.95
CA VAL A 295 8.89 -13.08 48.01
C VAL A 295 8.14 -13.24 49.33
N THR A 296 6.83 -12.98 49.30
CA THR A 296 5.83 -13.74 50.07
C THR A 296 4.48 -13.71 49.35
N ASP A 297 3.92 -14.91 49.32
CA ASP A 297 2.64 -15.38 48.78
C ASP A 297 1.38 -14.78 49.44
N ALA A 298 0.28 -15.08 48.75
CA ALA A 298 -1.06 -15.42 49.28
C ALA A 298 -1.95 -14.30 49.85
N GLY A 299 -2.97 -13.96 49.05
CA GLY A 299 -4.34 -14.47 49.24
C GLY A 299 -5.14 -14.05 50.48
N ALA A 300 -6.17 -13.23 50.27
CA ALA A 300 -7.52 -13.25 50.87
C ALA A 300 -8.21 -11.91 50.51
N GLU A 301 -9.23 -11.86 49.64
CA GLU A 301 -10.67 -12.05 49.91
C GLU A 301 -11.34 -11.00 50.82
N THR A 302 -12.59 -10.65 50.44
CA THR A 302 -13.61 -9.75 51.05
C THR A 302 -13.45 -8.25 50.73
N ASP A 303 -14.29 -7.60 49.92
CA ASP A 303 -15.76 -7.43 49.83
C ASP A 303 -16.34 -6.37 50.80
N GLY A 304 -17.19 -5.49 50.25
CA GLY A 304 -18.15 -4.68 51.01
C GLY A 304 -17.95 -3.16 51.10
N GLY A 305 -18.67 -2.41 50.25
CA GLY A 305 -19.74 -1.54 50.75
C GLY A 305 -19.56 0.00 50.91
N SER A 306 -20.20 0.73 49.98
CA SER A 306 -21.20 1.80 50.21
C SER A 306 -20.88 3.09 51.00
N GLY A 307 -21.26 4.26 50.43
CA GLY A 307 -21.69 5.40 51.24
C GLY A 307 -21.56 6.78 50.58
N ALA A 308 -22.71 7.38 50.23
CA ALA A 308 -22.89 8.65 49.51
C ALA A 308 -22.81 9.93 50.39
N GLY A 309 -22.71 11.12 49.77
CA GLY A 309 -23.25 12.36 50.37
C GLY A 309 -22.67 13.73 49.97
N ARG A 310 -23.38 14.42 49.06
CA ARG A 310 -23.72 15.88 48.93
C ARG A 310 -22.75 17.04 49.29
N SER A 311 -22.68 17.99 48.34
CA SER A 311 -22.29 19.44 48.34
C SER A 311 -23.17 20.35 49.25
N PRO A 312 -23.14 21.73 49.23
CA PRO A 312 -22.35 22.74 48.45
C PRO A 312 -21.96 24.07 49.20
N GLY A 313 -21.31 25.00 48.48
CA GLY A 313 -21.26 26.47 48.74
C GLY A 313 -19.84 27.02 48.92
N ALA A 314 -19.20 27.86 48.09
CA ALA A 314 -19.52 29.07 47.31
C ALA A 314 -18.78 30.32 47.87
N SER A 315 -18.15 31.05 46.93
CA SER A 315 -17.74 32.46 46.93
C SER A 315 -16.26 32.87 47.15
N ASN A 316 -15.70 33.36 46.03
CA ASN A 316 -14.98 34.62 45.80
C ASN A 316 -13.53 34.85 46.29
N VAL A 317 -12.82 35.56 45.38
CA VAL A 317 -11.83 36.65 45.60
C VAL A 317 -10.41 36.38 45.03
N THR A 318 -10.21 36.94 43.82
CA THR A 318 -9.09 37.76 43.26
C THR A 318 -7.63 37.30 43.15
N ASP A 319 -7.03 37.83 42.06
CA ASP A 319 -5.60 38.12 41.81
C ASP A 319 -4.66 36.93 41.58
N GLY A 320 -3.76 36.92 40.61
CA GLY A 320 -3.25 37.96 39.71
C GLY A 320 -1.83 37.55 39.26
N GLY A 321 -1.37 38.04 38.11
CA GLY A 321 0.04 38.06 37.69
C GLY A 321 0.52 36.88 36.82
N SER A 322 0.87 37.10 35.55
CA SER A 322 2.22 37.48 35.06
C SER A 322 3.22 36.32 35.21
N GLY A 323 3.89 35.76 34.20
CA GLY A 323 4.47 36.27 32.95
C GLY A 323 5.50 35.24 32.43
N PRO A 324 6.29 35.54 31.37
CA PRO A 324 6.72 34.56 30.35
C PRO A 324 8.25 34.32 30.24
N GLY A 325 8.66 33.47 29.29
CA GLY A 325 10.04 33.34 28.75
C GLY A 325 10.64 31.94 28.98
N GLY A 326 11.47 31.33 28.15
CA GLY A 326 12.21 31.63 26.90
C GLY A 326 12.97 30.32 26.56
N ASP A 327 13.15 29.96 25.28
CA ASP A 327 14.37 30.11 24.45
C ASP A 327 15.52 29.10 24.69
N GLY A 328 16.13 28.65 23.57
CA GLY A 328 17.41 27.92 23.44
C GLY A 328 17.27 26.54 22.77
N ALA A 329 17.72 26.24 21.53
CA ALA A 329 19.08 26.23 20.94
C ALA A 329 20.05 25.34 21.77
N SER A 330 20.95 24.48 21.27
CA SER A 330 21.59 24.21 19.97
C SER A 330 22.35 22.85 20.11
N GLU A 331 23.24 22.53 19.16
CA GLU A 331 24.29 21.47 19.13
C GLU A 331 23.84 20.08 18.63
N GLY A 332 24.56 19.37 17.77
CA GLY A 332 25.95 19.51 17.32
C GLY A 332 26.62 18.12 17.37
N ASP A 333 27.50 17.87 16.40
CA ASP A 333 28.47 16.76 16.31
C ASP A 333 28.05 15.42 15.68
N GLY A 334 28.89 15.03 14.71
CA GLY A 334 28.88 13.75 14.04
C GLY A 334 30.02 12.86 14.54
N ASP A 335 30.06 11.63 14.02
CA ASP A 335 31.28 10.84 14.03
C ASP A 335 31.26 9.77 12.92
N ALA A 336 32.45 9.44 12.44
CA ALA A 336 32.73 8.54 11.33
C ALA A 336 33.44 7.28 11.83
N GLY A 337 33.11 6.13 11.26
CA GLY A 337 33.80 4.85 11.42
C GLY A 337 32.84 3.72 11.00
N GLY A 338 33.13 2.81 10.07
CA GLY A 338 34.40 2.40 9.50
C GLY A 338 34.81 1.06 10.07
N ASP A 339 34.04 -0.01 9.83
CA ASP A 339 34.50 -1.39 10.02
C ASP A 339 33.86 -2.32 8.97
N ALA A 340 34.75 -3.00 8.26
CA ALA A 340 34.45 -4.12 7.38
C ALA A 340 34.45 -5.39 8.24
N ASP A 341 33.43 -6.23 8.10
CA ASP A 341 33.53 -7.57 8.65
C ASP A 341 32.82 -8.64 7.81
N ALA A 342 33.33 -9.84 8.02
CA ALA A 342 33.38 -10.99 7.16
C ALA A 342 32.06 -11.67 6.80
N SER A 343 32.16 -12.39 5.69
CA SER A 343 31.27 -13.42 5.16
C SER A 343 30.84 -14.48 6.18
N GLU A 344 29.53 -14.56 6.45
CA GLU A 344 28.88 -15.80 6.93
C GLU A 344 27.94 -16.33 5.83
N SER A 345 28.37 -17.43 5.21
CA SER A 345 27.54 -18.30 4.39
C SER A 345 26.57 -19.08 5.29
N ARG A 346 25.31 -18.65 5.38
CA ARG A 346 24.24 -19.47 5.96
C ARG A 346 23.64 -20.37 4.89
N GLY A 347 23.87 -21.67 5.06
CA GLY A 347 23.25 -22.73 4.30
C GLY A 347 21.73 -22.64 4.40
N PHE A 348 21.10 -22.66 3.23
CA PHE A 348 19.66 -22.69 3.08
C PHE A 348 19.20 -24.14 3.23
N ASP A 349 18.70 -24.49 4.42
CA ASP A 349 18.13 -25.79 4.71
C ASP A 349 16.73 -25.87 4.09
N GLY A 350 16.64 -26.54 2.94
CA GLY A 350 15.43 -26.76 2.17
C GLY A 350 14.50 -27.76 2.86
N GLY A 351 13.87 -27.34 3.96
CA GLY A 351 12.85 -28.10 4.66
C GLY A 351 11.53 -28.16 3.88
N PHE A 352 11.36 -29.19 3.07
CA PHE A 352 10.10 -29.56 2.42
C PHE A 352 9.07 -29.94 3.50
N ARG A 353 8.05 -29.11 3.74
CA ARG A 353 6.88 -29.47 4.57
C ARG A 353 5.74 -29.93 3.66
N PRO A 354 5.34 -31.22 3.69
CA PRO A 354 4.11 -31.64 3.03
C PRO A 354 2.90 -31.14 3.82
N ALA A 355 2.07 -30.31 3.18
CA ALA A 355 0.73 -30.02 3.63
C ALA A 355 -0.21 -31.08 3.05
N ILE A 356 -0.73 -31.96 3.91
CA ILE A 356 -2.06 -32.63 3.87
C ILE A 356 -2.01 -33.72 4.95
N GLY A 357 -2.61 -33.45 6.10
CA GLY A 357 -3.04 -34.48 7.06
C GLY A 357 -4.54 -34.72 6.89
N PRO A 358 -5.03 -35.97 6.92
CA PRO A 358 -6.46 -36.26 6.81
C PRO A 358 -7.21 -35.79 8.05
N VAL A 359 -8.32 -35.10 7.84
CA VAL A 359 -9.27 -34.72 8.90
C VAL A 359 -10.04 -35.98 9.31
N GLU A 360 -9.74 -36.50 10.50
CA GLU A 360 -10.56 -37.51 11.16
C GLU A 360 -11.92 -36.92 11.50
N ARG A 361 -12.95 -37.51 10.89
CA ARG A 361 -14.35 -37.21 11.12
C ARG A 361 -14.82 -38.06 12.31
N GLY A 362 -14.68 -37.53 13.52
CA GLY A 362 -15.29 -38.10 14.72
C GLY A 362 -16.81 -38.04 14.63
N GLY A 363 -17.44 -39.21 14.58
CA GLY A 363 -18.88 -39.37 14.65
C GLY A 363 -19.31 -39.53 16.10
N ASP A 364 -19.93 -38.49 16.65
CA ASP A 364 -20.72 -38.58 17.87
C ASP A 364 -22.14 -39.01 17.51
N THR A 365 -22.42 -40.30 17.64
CA THR A 365 -23.77 -40.83 17.80
C THR A 365 -24.08 -40.88 19.29
N ASP A 366 -24.63 -39.80 19.83
CA ASP A 366 -25.20 -39.82 21.19
C ASP A 366 -26.69 -40.13 21.09
N GLY A 367 -27.02 -41.33 21.56
CA GLY A 367 -28.39 -41.85 21.66
C GLY A 367 -29.14 -41.11 22.75
N ARG A 368 -30.32 -40.61 22.41
CA ARG A 368 -31.26 -40.08 23.40
C ARG A 368 -32.58 -40.80 23.28
N ASP A 369 -32.68 -41.86 24.07
CA ASP A 369 -33.92 -42.54 24.42
C ASP A 369 -34.82 -41.55 25.16
N GLY A 370 -36.00 -41.29 24.60
CA GLY A 370 -37.05 -40.50 25.21
C GLY A 370 -38.27 -41.38 25.47
N HIS A 371 -38.39 -41.84 26.71
CA HIS A 371 -39.59 -42.40 27.31
C HIS A 371 -40.82 -41.50 27.10
N THR A 372 -41.93 -42.08 26.67
CA THR A 372 -43.28 -41.55 26.87
C THR A 372 -44.05 -42.50 27.79
N PRO A 373 -44.51 -42.06 28.96
CA PRO A 373 -45.68 -42.61 29.62
C PRO A 373 -46.90 -41.71 29.33
N GLU A 374 -47.96 -42.31 28.81
CA GLU A 374 -49.38 -42.17 29.22
C GLU A 374 -50.31 -42.75 28.16
#